data_AF-A0A0C2NPN3-F1
#
_entry.id   AF-A0A0C2NPN3-F1
#
_cell.length_a   1.000
_cell.length_b   1.000
_cell.length_c   1.000
_cell.angle_alpha   90.00
_cell.angle_beta   90.00
_cell.angle_gamma   90.00
#
_symmetry.space_group_name_H-M   'P 1'
#
loop_
_entity.id
_entity.type
_entity.pdbx_description
1 polymer ?
#
loop_
_entity_poly.entity_id
_entity_poly.type
_entity_poly.pdbx_seq_one_letter_code
_entity_poly.pdbx_strand_id
1 'polypeptide(L)'
;MEGKEYDYIKGSTAVKPSRKRIVSRPKKSKQNLRKVKKNKSIKIKNEKIEARKSTLIISILIVSLGLMTIAGDAKVYNMQKNLGKINNEINNAEETNEALRVKLLKFGSLQNIQQTSEKQLSMALPTKDDIVKVDFSENYFANLQTNNPAEVNQKQSFISKFMSRFR
;
A
#
# COMPACT_ATOMS: atom_id res chain seq x y z
N MET A 1 17.33 21.05 -135.37
CA MET A 1 17.38 22.39 -134.75
C MET A 1 17.67 22.17 -133.28
N GLU A 2 18.91 22.41 -132.88
CA GLU A 2 19.42 22.17 -131.53
C GLU A 2 18.75 23.11 -130.53
N GLY A 3 18.03 22.54 -129.55
CA GLY A 3 17.44 23.28 -128.44
C GLY A 3 18.52 23.63 -127.42
N LYS A 4 18.69 24.92 -127.15
CA LYS A 4 19.61 25.42 -126.12
C LYS A 4 19.11 25.00 -124.75
N GLU A 5 19.83 24.10 -124.07
CA GLU A 5 19.63 23.83 -122.64
C GLU A 5 20.17 25.01 -121.83
N TYR A 6 19.30 25.62 -121.04
CA TYR A 6 19.68 26.66 -120.08
C TYR A 6 19.96 26.01 -118.74
N ASP A 7 21.21 26.08 -118.29
CA ASP A 7 21.62 25.61 -116.97
C ASP A 7 21.27 26.69 -115.93
N TYR A 8 20.16 26.50 -115.21
CA TYR A 8 19.71 27.45 -114.20
C TYR A 8 20.55 27.32 -112.94
N ILE A 9 21.47 28.26 -112.72
CA ILE A 9 22.19 28.41 -111.46
C ILE A 9 21.21 28.90 -110.38
N LYS A 10 20.62 27.96 -109.64
CA LYS A 10 19.88 28.25 -108.40
C LYS A 10 20.89 28.67 -107.33
N GLY A 11 21.08 29.97 -107.17
CA GLY A 11 21.91 30.54 -106.12
C GLY A 11 21.37 30.26 -104.71
N SER A 12 22.25 29.76 -103.84
CA SER A 12 22.63 30.42 -102.59
C SER A 12 23.93 29.78 -102.09
N THR A 13 25.07 30.43 -102.35
CA THR A 13 26.38 30.10 -101.75
C THR A 13 26.55 30.81 -100.40
N ALA A 14 25.47 30.92 -99.62
CA ALA A 14 25.58 31.43 -98.25
C ALA A 14 26.37 30.42 -97.41
N VAL A 15 27.57 30.80 -97.01
CA VAL A 15 28.42 30.03 -96.08
C VAL A 15 27.60 29.71 -94.83
N LYS A 16 27.27 28.44 -94.62
CA LYS A 16 26.59 27.96 -93.42
C LYS A 16 27.43 28.37 -92.21
N PRO A 17 26.93 29.24 -91.31
CA PRO A 17 27.74 29.72 -90.20
C PRO A 17 28.11 28.53 -89.30
N SER A 18 29.41 28.34 -89.07
CA SER A 18 29.88 27.34 -88.11
C SER A 18 29.51 27.81 -86.71
N ARG A 19 28.67 27.03 -86.01
CA ARG A 19 28.40 27.27 -84.59
C ARG A 19 29.71 27.15 -83.82
N LYS A 20 30.19 28.23 -83.19
CA LYS A 20 31.21 28.14 -82.15
C LYS A 20 30.72 27.13 -81.11
N ARG A 21 31.48 26.05 -80.90
CA ARG A 21 31.22 25.15 -79.79
C ARG A 21 31.41 25.97 -78.52
N ILE A 22 30.31 26.24 -77.82
CA ILE A 22 30.39 26.80 -76.47
C ILE A 22 31.16 25.76 -75.66
N VAL A 23 32.39 26.10 -75.28
CA VAL A 23 33.19 25.27 -74.37
C VAL A 23 32.35 25.11 -73.11
N SER A 24 31.81 23.91 -72.90
CA SER A 24 31.01 23.60 -71.73
C SER A 24 31.87 23.87 -70.50
N ARG A 25 31.47 24.86 -69.68
CA ARG A 25 32.11 25.18 -68.41
C ARG A 25 32.35 23.89 -67.58
N PRO A 26 33.45 23.81 -66.83
CA PRO A 26 33.95 22.56 -66.26
C PRO A 26 32.95 21.90 -65.30
N LYS A 27 32.84 20.56 -65.38
CA LYS A 27 32.00 19.68 -64.51
C LYS A 27 32.20 19.91 -63.00
N LYS A 28 33.28 20.58 -62.57
CA LYS A 28 33.57 20.96 -61.18
C LYS A 28 32.45 21.78 -60.53
N SER A 29 31.81 22.70 -61.27
CA SER A 29 30.68 23.50 -60.75
C SER A 29 29.46 22.64 -60.39
N LYS A 30 29.11 21.65 -61.21
CA LYS A 30 27.99 20.72 -60.93
C LYS A 30 28.28 19.81 -59.73
N GLN A 31 29.52 19.34 -59.57
CA GLN A 31 29.90 18.55 -58.39
C GLN A 31 29.83 19.37 -57.09
N ASN A 32 30.30 20.62 -57.11
CA ASN A 32 30.20 21.51 -55.96
C ASN A 32 28.74 21.80 -55.60
N LEU A 33 27.87 22.03 -56.59
CA LEU A 33 26.43 22.17 -56.35
C LEU A 33 25.80 20.93 -55.69
N ARG A 34 26.19 19.72 -56.12
CA ARG A 34 25.71 18.46 -55.52
C ARG A 34 26.17 18.31 -54.08
N LYS A 35 27.43 18.66 -53.77
CA LYS A 35 27.96 18.64 -52.40
C LYS A 35 27.21 19.64 -51.50
N VAL A 36 26.98 20.87 -51.98
CA VAL A 36 26.22 21.89 -51.23
C VAL A 36 24.78 21.42 -50.97
N LYS A 37 24.09 20.85 -51.96
CA LYS A 37 22.74 20.30 -51.78
C LYS A 37 22.72 19.15 -50.76
N LYS A 38 23.69 18.23 -50.83
CA LYS A 38 23.82 17.13 -49.88
C LYS A 38 24.05 17.64 -48.46
N ASN A 39 24.98 18.57 -48.28
CA ASN A 39 25.29 19.16 -46.97
C ASN A 39 24.09 19.92 -46.39
N LYS A 40 23.34 20.66 -47.22
CA LYS A 40 22.09 21.31 -46.80
C LYS A 40 21.06 20.30 -46.32
N SER A 41 20.87 19.19 -47.05
CA SER A 41 19.93 18.15 -46.64
C SER A 41 20.33 17.43 -45.34
N ILE A 42 21.64 17.22 -45.11
CA ILE A 42 22.16 16.65 -43.87
C ILE A 42 21.95 17.61 -42.70
N LYS A 43 22.23 18.91 -42.89
CA LYS A 43 22.02 19.93 -41.87
C LYS A 43 20.56 19.99 -41.42
N ILE A 44 19.62 20.05 -42.37
CA ILE A 44 18.18 20.05 -42.08
C ILE A 44 17.73 18.77 -41.35
N LYS A 45 18.29 17.61 -41.72
CA LYS A 45 18.00 16.35 -41.01
C LYS A 45 18.51 16.38 -39.58
N ASN A 46 19.72 16.87 -39.37
CA ASN A 46 20.33 16.96 -38.03
C ASN A 46 19.56 17.92 -37.14
N GLU A 47 19.17 19.10 -37.65
CA GLU A 47 18.32 20.06 -36.92
C GLU A 47 16.97 19.43 -36.50
N LYS A 48 16.33 18.67 -37.39
CA LYS A 48 15.08 17.94 -37.06
C LYS A 48 15.30 16.87 -36.00
N ILE A 49 16.42 16.15 -36.03
CA ILE A 49 16.76 15.14 -35.04
C ILE A 49 17.03 15.79 -33.69
N GLU A 50 17.74 16.91 -33.67
CA GLU A 50 18.06 17.67 -32.46
C GLU A 50 16.78 18.22 -31.81
N ALA A 51 15.88 18.81 -32.60
CA ALA A 51 14.57 19.26 -32.12
C ALA A 51 13.78 18.09 -31.50
N ARG A 52 13.71 16.94 -32.18
CA ARG A 52 13.03 15.74 -31.67
C ARG A 52 13.67 15.22 -30.38
N LYS A 53 15.00 15.23 -30.26
CA LYS A 53 15.71 14.82 -29.04
C LYS A 53 15.36 15.73 -27.87
N SER A 54 15.35 17.05 -28.08
CA SER A 54 14.97 18.02 -27.05
C SER A 54 13.52 17.80 -26.58
N THR A 55 12.57 17.66 -27.51
CA THR A 55 11.17 17.34 -27.17
C THR A 55 11.04 16.02 -26.43
N LEU A 56 11.81 14.99 -26.81
CA LEU A 56 11.82 13.69 -26.15
C LEU A 56 12.30 13.81 -24.70
N ILE A 57 13.40 14.53 -24.45
CA ILE A 57 13.92 14.75 -23.09
C ILE A 57 12.86 15.45 -22.21
N ILE A 58 12.22 16.50 -22.73
CA ILE A 58 11.16 17.22 -22.02
C ILE A 58 9.97 16.29 -21.74
N SER A 59 9.57 15.46 -22.70
CA SER A 59 8.49 14.50 -22.51
C SER A 59 8.79 13.47 -21.42
N ILE A 60 10.03 12.97 -21.35
CA ILE A 60 10.46 12.03 -20.30
C ILE A 60 10.39 12.71 -18.93
N LEU A 61 10.83 13.98 -18.83
CA LEU A 61 10.77 14.73 -17.57
C LEU A 61 9.33 14.94 -17.07
N ILE A 62 8.40 15.23 -17.96
CA ILE A 62 6.99 15.38 -17.60
C ILE A 62 6.40 14.04 -17.14
N VAL A 63 6.68 12.96 -17.87
CA VAL A 63 6.20 11.62 -17.52
C VAL A 63 6.80 11.16 -16.18
N SER A 64 8.10 11.36 -15.95
CA SER A 64 8.72 10.95 -14.69
C SER A 64 8.17 11.74 -13.50
N LEU A 65 7.91 13.04 -13.67
CA LEU A 65 7.27 13.85 -12.63
C LEU A 65 5.82 13.41 -12.36
N GLY A 66 5.07 13.05 -13.40
CA GLY A 66 3.73 12.48 -13.26
C GLY A 66 3.73 11.13 -12.55
N LEU A 67 4.66 10.23 -12.87
CA LEU A 67 4.77 8.95 -12.18
C LEU A 67 5.22 9.12 -10.72
N MET A 68 6.14 10.04 -10.44
CA MET A 68 6.61 10.36 -9.09
C MET A 68 5.47 10.85 -8.18
N THR A 69 4.61 11.74 -8.70
CA THR A 69 3.46 12.26 -7.94
C THR A 69 2.43 11.18 -7.66
N ILE A 70 2.04 10.39 -8.67
CA ILE A 70 1.11 9.26 -8.50
C ILE A 70 1.65 8.23 -7.48
N ALA A 71 2.95 7.92 -7.54
CA ALA A 71 3.57 7.00 -6.58
C ALA A 71 3.55 7.54 -5.15
N GLY A 72 3.75 8.84 -4.98
CA GLY A 72 3.60 9.53 -3.70
C GLY A 72 2.17 9.39 -3.14
N ASP A 73 1.18 9.70 -3.96
CA ASP A 73 -0.24 9.63 -3.58
C ASP A 73 -0.67 8.20 -3.25
N ALA A 74 -0.21 7.21 -4.03
CA ALA A 74 -0.48 5.80 -3.77
C ALA A 74 0.07 5.34 -2.41
N LYS A 75 1.24 5.83 -2.01
CA LYS A 75 1.82 5.54 -0.69
C LYS A 75 0.97 6.14 0.43
N VAL A 76 0.56 7.41 0.27
CA VAL A 76 -0.29 8.10 1.24
C VAL A 76 -1.63 7.39 1.38
N TYR A 77 -2.26 7.00 0.27
CA TYR A 77 -3.53 6.30 0.28
C TYR A 77 -3.44 4.93 0.97
N ASN A 78 -2.37 4.16 0.71
CA ASN A 78 -2.13 2.91 1.42
C ASN A 78 -1.94 3.13 2.92
N MET A 79 -1.26 4.20 3.33
CA MET A 79 -1.10 4.52 4.75
C MET A 79 -2.43 4.90 5.40
N GLN A 80 -3.26 5.71 4.73
CA GLN A 80 -4.62 6.04 5.21
C GLN A 80 -5.49 4.79 5.34
N LYS A 81 -5.43 3.87 4.36
CA LYS A 81 -6.16 2.60 4.40
C LYS A 81 -5.72 1.74 5.58
N ASN A 82 -4.42 1.66 5.85
CA ASN A 82 -3.89 0.90 6.99
C ASN A 82 -4.31 1.54 8.32
N LEU A 83 -4.27 2.87 8.44
CA LEU A 83 -4.78 3.57 9.61
C LEU A 83 -6.28 3.30 9.82
N GLY A 84 -7.08 3.32 8.76
CA GLY A 84 -8.51 2.98 8.84
C GLY A 84 -8.75 1.54 9.32
N LYS A 85 -7.94 0.57 8.86
CA LYS A 85 -8.01 -0.81 9.34
C LYS A 85 -7.66 -0.93 10.81
N ILE A 86 -6.54 -0.33 11.23
CA ILE A 86 -6.10 -0.35 12.63
C ILE A 86 -7.17 0.28 13.53
N ASN A 87 -7.75 1.42 13.11
CA ASN A 87 -8.81 2.07 13.87
C ASN A 87 -10.06 1.19 14.00
N ASN A 88 -10.43 0.47 12.93
CA ASN A 88 -11.54 -0.47 12.97
C ASN A 88 -11.24 -1.68 13.87
N GLU A 89 -10.01 -2.19 13.84
CA GLU A 89 -9.57 -3.25 14.75
C GLU A 89 -9.61 -2.80 16.21
N ILE A 90 -9.18 -1.57 16.51
CA ILE A 90 -9.27 -0.97 17.86
C ILE A 90 -10.73 -0.87 18.31
N ASN A 91 -11.61 -0.32 17.47
CA ASN A 91 -13.03 -0.19 17.80
C ASN A 91 -13.67 -1.56 18.07
N ASN A 92 -13.38 -2.56 17.22
CA ASN A 92 -13.86 -3.93 17.44
C ASN A 92 -13.30 -4.53 18.73
N ALA A 93 -12.03 -4.28 19.05
CA ALA A 93 -11.42 -4.73 20.31
C ALA A 93 -12.06 -4.07 21.53
N GLU A 94 -12.43 -2.79 21.44
CA GLU A 94 -13.13 -2.06 22.50
C GLU A 94 -14.57 -2.60 22.68
N GLU A 95 -15.33 -2.75 21.59
CA GLU A 95 -16.67 -3.33 21.63
C GLU A 95 -16.67 -4.76 22.22
N THR A 96 -15.69 -5.58 21.84
CA THR A 96 -15.56 -6.93 22.39
C THR A 96 -15.17 -6.93 23.86
N ASN A 97 -14.29 -6.01 24.29
CA ASN A 97 -13.96 -5.83 25.71
C ASN A 97 -15.18 -5.38 26.52
N GLU A 98 -15.95 -4.42 26.03
CA GLU A 98 -17.18 -3.98 26.70
C GLU A 98 -18.22 -5.10 26.77
N ALA A 99 -18.40 -5.86 25.69
CA ALA A 99 -19.28 -7.03 25.68
C ALA A 99 -18.82 -8.10 26.70
N LEU A 100 -17.52 -8.35 26.82
CA LEU A 100 -16.95 -9.26 27.82
C LEU A 100 -17.19 -8.74 29.24
N ARG A 101 -16.97 -7.44 29.47
CA ARG A 101 -17.23 -6.80 30.76
C ARG A 101 -18.69 -6.95 31.18
N VAL A 102 -19.62 -6.72 30.26
CA VAL A 102 -21.06 -6.94 30.51
C VAL A 102 -21.36 -8.41 30.80
N LYS A 103 -20.75 -9.35 30.07
CA LYS A 103 -20.90 -10.80 30.35
C LYS A 103 -20.39 -11.18 31.73
N LEU A 104 -19.23 -10.65 32.15
CA LEU A 104 -18.69 -10.88 33.50
C LEU A 104 -19.62 -10.33 34.59
N LEU A 105 -20.15 -9.12 34.39
CA LEU A 105 -21.14 -8.54 35.31
C LEU A 105 -22.42 -9.38 35.39
N LYS A 106 -22.91 -9.90 34.26
CA LYS A 106 -24.05 -10.84 34.25
C LYS A 106 -23.71 -12.14 34.97
N PHE A 107 -22.51 -12.68 34.78
CA PHE A 107 -22.10 -13.92 35.42
C PHE A 107 -22.04 -13.79 36.94
N GLY A 108 -21.43 -12.71 37.44
CA GLY A 108 -21.37 -12.38 38.87
C GLY A 108 -22.65 -11.76 39.43
N SER A 109 -23.68 -11.54 38.61
CA SER A 109 -24.94 -10.99 39.09
C SER A 109 -25.64 -11.98 40.03
N LEU A 110 -26.27 -11.44 41.07
CA LEU A 110 -26.99 -12.21 42.08
C LEU A 110 -28.02 -13.16 41.45
N GLN A 111 -28.64 -12.74 40.34
CA GLN A 111 -29.65 -13.52 39.63
C GLN A 111 -29.07 -14.77 38.94
N ASN A 112 -27.84 -14.68 38.39
CA ASN A 112 -27.18 -15.84 37.80
C ASN A 112 -26.68 -16.82 38.88
N ILE A 113 -26.20 -16.28 40.01
CA ILE A 113 -25.84 -17.08 41.19
C ILE A 113 -27.08 -17.82 41.71
N GLN A 114 -28.19 -17.12 41.90
CA GLN A 114 -29.45 -17.70 42.33
C GLN A 114 -29.92 -18.81 41.39
N GLN A 115 -29.95 -18.56 40.07
CA GLN A 115 -30.34 -19.58 39.09
C GLN A 115 -29.42 -20.80 39.09
N THR A 116 -28.10 -20.60 39.27
CA THR A 116 -27.14 -21.70 39.35
C THR A 116 -27.33 -22.51 40.63
N SER A 117 -27.51 -21.84 41.77
CA SER A 117 -27.78 -22.48 43.06
C SER A 117 -29.10 -23.26 43.05
N GLU A 118 -30.18 -22.69 42.50
CA GLU A 118 -31.48 -23.35 42.41
C GLU A 118 -31.47 -24.54 41.45
N LYS A 119 -30.88 -24.39 40.24
CA LYS A 119 -30.98 -25.42 39.20
C LYS A 119 -29.90 -26.50 39.28
N GLN A 120 -28.67 -26.14 39.63
CA GLN A 120 -27.54 -27.08 39.63
C GLN A 120 -27.23 -27.64 41.02
N LEU A 121 -27.36 -26.81 42.06
CA LEU A 121 -27.06 -27.20 43.44
C LEU A 121 -28.33 -27.60 44.23
N SER A 122 -29.51 -27.54 43.58
CA SER A 122 -30.81 -27.82 44.21
C SER A 122 -31.05 -27.02 45.50
N MET A 123 -30.47 -25.82 45.59
CA MET A 123 -30.65 -24.93 46.73
C MET A 123 -31.97 -24.18 46.58
N ALA A 124 -32.88 -24.30 47.55
CA ALA A 124 -34.10 -23.52 47.59
C ALA A 124 -33.92 -22.27 48.47
N LEU A 125 -34.52 -21.15 48.07
CA LEU A 125 -34.58 -19.97 48.92
C LEU A 125 -35.49 -20.30 50.14
N PRO A 126 -35.01 -20.20 51.38
CA PRO A 126 -35.82 -20.57 52.54
C PRO A 126 -37.04 -19.66 52.67
N THR A 127 -38.20 -20.28 52.87
CA THR A 127 -39.48 -19.62 53.07
C THR A 127 -39.74 -19.34 54.55
N LYS A 128 -40.72 -18.49 54.87
CA LYS A 128 -41.04 -18.15 56.28
C LYS A 128 -41.38 -19.38 57.13
N ASP A 129 -41.84 -20.45 56.50
CA ASP A 129 -42.18 -21.72 57.13
C ASP A 129 -40.93 -22.55 57.50
N ASP A 130 -39.77 -22.28 56.89
CA ASP A 130 -38.49 -22.94 57.17
C ASP A 130 -37.71 -22.25 58.30
N ILE A 131 -38.23 -21.13 58.83
CA ILE A 131 -37.58 -20.34 59.88
C ILE A 131 -37.93 -20.95 61.25
N VAL A 132 -36.99 -21.71 61.82
CA VAL A 132 -37.06 -22.16 63.20
C VAL A 132 -36.63 -21.01 64.12
N LYS A 133 -37.58 -20.42 64.85
CA LYS A 133 -37.27 -19.46 65.92
C LYS A 133 -36.88 -20.22 67.17
N VAL A 134 -35.59 -20.20 67.49
CA VAL A 134 -35.06 -20.75 68.74
C VAL A 134 -35.04 -19.63 69.77
N ASP A 135 -35.72 -19.86 70.89
CA ASP A 135 -35.67 -18.97 72.05
C ASP A 135 -34.42 -19.34 72.88
N PHE A 136 -33.55 -18.36 73.13
CA PHE A 136 -32.30 -18.52 73.88
C PHE A 136 -32.42 -18.10 75.34
N SER A 137 -33.64 -17.99 75.87
CA SER A 137 -33.88 -17.59 77.25
C SER A 137 -33.38 -18.60 78.29
N GLU A 138 -33.11 -19.85 77.90
CA GLU A 138 -32.40 -20.84 78.72
C GLU A 138 -30.97 -21.09 78.25
N ASN A 139 -30.11 -21.53 79.18
CA ASN A 139 -28.67 -21.67 78.95
C ASN A 139 -28.35 -23.05 78.34
N TYR A 140 -28.59 -23.20 77.03
CA TYR A 140 -28.45 -24.47 76.29
C TYR A 140 -27.00 -25.00 76.15
N PHE A 141 -26.00 -24.26 76.63
CA PHE A 141 -24.57 -24.62 76.54
C PHE A 141 -23.92 -24.99 77.88
N ALA A 142 -24.70 -25.17 78.95
CA ALA A 142 -24.18 -25.45 80.30
C ALA A 142 -23.30 -26.72 80.40
N ASN A 143 -23.40 -27.65 79.43
CA ASN A 143 -22.63 -28.89 79.37
C ASN A 143 -21.59 -28.94 78.25
N LEU A 144 -21.19 -27.80 77.67
CA LEU A 144 -19.94 -27.75 76.94
C LEU A 144 -18.81 -27.77 77.98
N GLN A 145 -18.42 -28.97 78.40
CA GLN A 145 -17.12 -29.17 79.01
C GLN A 145 -16.11 -28.60 78.03
N THR A 146 -15.53 -27.45 78.38
CA THR A 146 -14.28 -26.98 77.82
C THR A 146 -13.25 -28.06 78.14
N ASN A 147 -13.17 -29.05 77.27
CA ASN A 147 -11.94 -29.81 77.09
C ASN A 147 -10.92 -28.76 76.65
N ASN A 148 -10.29 -28.12 77.64
CA ASN A 148 -9.02 -27.47 77.46
C ASN A 148 -8.17 -28.48 76.68
N PRO A 149 -7.70 -28.17 75.46
CA PRO A 149 -6.59 -28.90 74.94
C PRO A 149 -5.38 -28.48 75.79
N ALA A 150 -5.21 -29.16 76.92
CA ALA A 150 -3.89 -29.33 77.49
C ALA A 150 -3.04 -29.99 76.39
N GLU A 151 -2.15 -29.17 75.84
CA GLU A 151 -0.84 -29.59 75.32
C GLU A 151 -0.86 -30.77 74.34
N VAL A 152 -1.42 -30.58 73.15
CA VAL A 152 -0.97 -31.37 71.98
C VAL A 152 0.29 -30.72 71.43
N ASN A 153 1.42 -31.18 71.98
CA ASN A 153 2.74 -31.29 71.38
C ASN A 153 2.92 -30.55 70.04
N GLN A 154 3.72 -29.48 70.04
CA GLN A 154 4.29 -28.86 68.84
C GLN A 154 5.05 -29.93 68.03
N LYS A 155 4.37 -30.58 67.09
CA LYS A 155 5.07 -31.21 65.97
C LYS A 155 5.70 -30.08 65.18
N GLN A 156 7.03 -30.06 65.16
CA GLN A 156 7.84 -29.15 64.35
C GLN A 156 7.34 -29.21 62.91
N SER A 157 6.52 -28.23 62.53
CA SER A 157 6.04 -28.07 61.17
C SER A 157 7.22 -27.65 60.30
N PHE A 158 7.39 -28.30 59.14
CA PHE A 158 8.55 -28.24 58.23
C PHE A 158 9.14 -26.85 57.97
N ILE A 159 8.36 -25.80 58.16
CA ILE A 159 8.73 -24.39 58.07
C ILE A 159 9.78 -24.01 59.12
N SER A 160 9.71 -24.54 60.35
CA SER A 160 10.68 -24.22 61.41
C SER A 160 12.07 -24.82 61.14
N LYS A 161 12.14 -26.02 60.55
CA LYS A 161 13.40 -26.64 60.07
C LYS A 161 13.99 -25.92 58.86
N PHE A 162 13.17 -25.33 58.01
CA PHE A 162 13.62 -24.56 56.84
C PHE A 162 14.21 -23.21 57.25
N MET A 163 13.55 -22.49 58.16
CA MET A 163 14.01 -21.18 58.66
C MET A 163 15.31 -21.28 59.48
N SER A 164 15.55 -22.37 60.21
CA SER A 164 16.77 -22.53 61.02
C SER A 164 18.05 -22.76 60.20
N ARG A 165 17.97 -22.96 58.87
CA ARG A 165 19.13 -23.07 57.98
C ARG A 165 19.48 -21.77 57.25
N PHE A 166 18.61 -20.76 57.34
CA PHE A 166 18.82 -19.42 56.74
C PHE A 166 19.28 -18.37 57.76
N ARG A 167 19.65 -18.81 58.97
CA ARG A 167 20.28 -17.99 59.99
C ARG A 167 21.72 -18.41 60.20
#